data_AF-A0A0E4FV56-F1
#
_entry.id   AF-A0A0E4FV56-F1
#
_cell.length_a   1.000
_cell.length_b   1.000
_cell.length_c   1.000
_cell.angle_alpha   90.00
_cell.angle_beta   90.00
_cell.angle_gamma   90.00
#
_symmetry.space_group_name_H-M   'P 1'
#
loop_
_entity.id
_entity.type
_entity.pdbx_description
1 polymer ?
#
loop_
_entity_poly.entity_id
_entity_poly.type
_entity_poly.pdbx_seq_one_letter_code
_entity_poly.pdbx_strand_id
1 'polypeptide(L)'
;MLCTFGSVAQAQSPYGIGRPATSAEIAGWNIDIGRDGSNLPNGSGSVSRGREVFAQQCASCHGEKGEGGLGDRLAGGQGTIGTARPIRTVGSYWPYTPTLFDYIRRAMPQNAPQSLSDEDVYAVSAYVLNLNGLVGADATLDAKSLAAVKMPNRDRFVGDARPDVKK
;
A
#
# COMPACT_ATOMS: atom_id res chain seq x y z
N MET A 1 -4.07 -23.87 -43.15
CA MET A 1 -4.23 -22.54 -42.54
C MET A 1 -5.60 -22.52 -41.86
N LEU A 2 -5.67 -22.89 -40.58
CA LEU A 2 -6.92 -22.92 -39.81
C LEU A 2 -7.09 -21.57 -39.12
N CYS A 3 -8.11 -20.81 -39.53
CA CYS A 3 -8.54 -19.60 -38.84
C CYS A 3 -9.44 -19.99 -37.67
N THR A 4 -8.97 -19.79 -36.44
CA THR A 4 -9.78 -19.87 -35.23
C THR A 4 -10.54 -18.56 -35.04
N PHE A 5 -11.87 -18.61 -35.11
CA PHE A 5 -12.74 -17.50 -34.73
C PHE A 5 -12.83 -17.45 -33.20
N GLY A 6 -12.24 -16.42 -32.58
CA GLY A 6 -12.43 -16.14 -31.16
C GLY A 6 -13.83 -15.60 -30.91
N SER A 7 -14.64 -16.30 -30.13
CA SER A 7 -15.94 -15.78 -29.66
C SER A 7 -15.69 -14.62 -28.68
N VAL A 8 -16.14 -13.43 -29.04
CA VAL A 8 -16.16 -12.29 -28.13
C VAL A 8 -17.39 -12.45 -27.23
N ALA A 9 -17.18 -12.67 -25.94
CA ALA A 9 -18.27 -12.68 -24.97
C ALA A 9 -18.93 -11.28 -24.95
N GLN A 10 -20.15 -11.17 -25.48
CA GLN A 10 -20.96 -9.96 -25.33
C GLN A 10 -21.65 -9.99 -23.97
N ALA A 11 -21.27 -9.09 -23.06
CA ALA A 11 -22.10 -8.82 -21.90
C ALA A 11 -23.41 -8.18 -22.40
N GLN A 12 -24.52 -8.91 -22.33
CA GLN A 12 -25.84 -8.33 -22.57
C GLN A 12 -26.14 -7.37 -21.42
N SER A 13 -26.23 -6.07 -21.71
CA SER A 13 -26.84 -5.10 -20.80
C SER A 13 -28.35 -5.28 -20.90
N PRO A 14 -29.04 -5.78 -19.86
CA PRO A 14 -30.48 -6.07 -19.91
C PRO A 14 -31.33 -4.84 -20.28
N TYR A 15 -30.77 -3.65 -20.09
CA TYR A 15 -31.39 -2.35 -20.36
C TYR A 15 -30.72 -1.56 -21.49
N GLY A 16 -29.71 -2.13 -22.18
CA GLY A 16 -28.99 -1.46 -23.26
C GLY A 16 -28.10 -0.28 -22.82
N ILE A 17 -27.77 -0.18 -21.52
CA ILE A 17 -26.92 0.89 -20.97
C ILE A 17 -25.48 0.38 -20.84
N GLY A 18 -24.51 1.17 -21.29
CA GLY A 18 -23.07 0.91 -21.15
C GLY A 18 -22.51 -0.06 -22.19
N ARG A 19 -21.22 -0.42 -22.02
CA ARG A 19 -20.51 -1.44 -22.80
C ARG A 19 -19.58 -2.24 -21.90
N PRO A 20 -19.15 -3.45 -22.32
CA PRO A 20 -18.06 -4.14 -21.63
C PRO A 20 -16.83 -3.25 -21.51
N ALA A 21 -16.22 -3.24 -20.32
CA ALA A 21 -14.90 -2.63 -20.13
C ALA A 21 -13.85 -3.46 -20.89
N THR A 22 -12.95 -2.77 -21.57
CA THR A 22 -11.81 -3.41 -22.24
C THR A 22 -10.79 -3.86 -21.20
N SER A 23 -9.97 -4.84 -21.55
CA SER A 23 -8.89 -5.29 -20.67
C SER A 23 -7.94 -4.15 -20.27
N ALA A 24 -7.74 -3.16 -21.15
CA ALA A 24 -6.92 -1.98 -20.87
C ALA A 24 -7.58 -1.05 -19.84
N GLU A 25 -8.89 -0.82 -19.91
CA GLU A 25 -9.63 -0.04 -18.90
C GLU A 25 -9.60 -0.73 -17.54
N ILE A 26 -9.82 -2.05 -17.52
CA ILE A 26 -9.75 -2.83 -16.28
C ILE A 26 -8.34 -2.75 -15.70
N ALA A 27 -7.29 -2.95 -16.51
CA ALA A 27 -5.90 -2.88 -16.04
C ALA A 27 -5.51 -1.49 -15.52
N GLY A 28 -6.04 -0.41 -16.11
CA GLY A 28 -5.80 0.96 -15.66
C GLY A 28 -6.52 1.33 -14.35
N TRP A 29 -7.63 0.66 -14.01
CA TRP A 29 -8.39 0.96 -12.79
C TRP A 29 -8.12 -0.03 -11.66
N ASN A 30 -7.95 -1.31 -11.99
CA ASN A 30 -7.75 -2.41 -11.04
C ASN A 30 -6.27 -2.53 -10.62
N ILE A 31 -5.78 -1.49 -9.98
CA ILE A 31 -4.46 -1.47 -9.33
C ILE A 31 -4.52 -1.89 -7.86
N ASP A 32 -5.66 -2.40 -7.39
CA ASP A 32 -5.90 -2.81 -6.01
C ASP A 32 -4.99 -3.95 -5.59
N ILE A 33 -4.37 -3.84 -4.43
CA ILE A 33 -3.45 -4.85 -3.92
C ILE A 33 -4.04 -5.52 -2.68
N GLY A 34 -4.14 -6.85 -2.74
CA GLY A 34 -4.65 -7.64 -1.64
C GLY A 34 -3.69 -7.66 -0.45
N ARG A 35 -4.25 -7.86 0.74
CA ARG A 35 -3.47 -7.93 2.00
C ARG A 35 -2.41 -9.03 2.03
N ASP A 36 -2.55 -10.04 1.16
CA ASP A 36 -1.63 -11.16 0.98
C ASP A 36 -0.55 -10.89 -0.07
N GLY A 37 -0.57 -9.71 -0.70
CA GLY A 37 0.32 -9.33 -1.78
C GLY A 37 -0.19 -9.68 -3.18
N SER A 38 -1.42 -10.18 -3.32
CA SER A 38 -2.04 -10.37 -4.63
C SER A 38 -2.08 -9.03 -5.39
N ASN A 39 -1.75 -9.08 -6.69
CA ASN A 39 -1.65 -7.92 -7.59
C ASN A 39 -0.50 -6.93 -7.28
N LEU A 40 0.45 -7.28 -6.40
CA LEU A 40 1.71 -6.53 -6.32
C LEU A 40 2.45 -6.59 -7.68
N PRO A 41 2.90 -5.45 -8.22
CA PRO A 41 3.61 -5.42 -9.50
C PRO A 41 5.01 -6.01 -9.36
N ASN A 42 5.58 -6.44 -10.49
CA ASN A 42 6.98 -6.86 -10.56
C ASN A 42 7.89 -5.66 -10.26
N GLY A 43 9.04 -5.93 -9.63
CA GLY A 43 10.02 -4.91 -9.27
C GLY A 43 10.56 -5.11 -7.87
N SER A 44 11.46 -4.22 -7.47
CA SER A 44 12.02 -4.18 -6.12
C SER A 44 12.56 -2.80 -5.80
N GLY A 45 12.66 -2.46 -4.53
CA GLY A 45 13.22 -1.19 -4.06
C GLY A 45 14.00 -1.34 -2.76
N SER A 46 15.16 -0.70 -2.69
CA SER A 46 16.01 -0.68 -1.50
C SER A 46 15.60 0.43 -0.52
N VAL A 47 15.90 0.22 0.76
CA VAL A 47 15.75 1.26 1.79
C VAL A 47 16.57 2.51 1.45
N SER A 48 17.77 2.35 0.89
CA SER A 48 18.62 3.48 0.47
C SER A 48 17.97 4.32 -0.62
N ARG A 49 17.43 3.70 -1.67
CA ARG A 49 16.66 4.38 -2.72
C ARG A 49 15.41 5.03 -2.14
N GLY A 50 14.73 4.33 -1.23
CA GLY A 50 13.52 4.84 -0.59
C GLY A 50 13.76 6.10 0.20
N ARG A 51 14.89 6.20 0.89
CA ARG A 51 15.30 7.41 1.60
C ARG A 51 15.47 8.61 0.67
N GLU A 52 16.06 8.42 -0.50
CA GLU A 52 16.22 9.49 -1.50
C GLU A 52 14.88 9.97 -2.04
N VAL A 53 14.01 9.04 -2.45
CA VAL A 53 12.68 9.37 -2.96
C VAL A 53 11.85 10.05 -1.87
N PHE A 54 11.88 9.54 -0.65
CA PHE A 54 11.16 10.11 0.48
C PHE A 54 11.59 11.55 0.77
N ALA A 55 12.90 11.83 0.74
CA ALA A 55 13.42 13.19 0.94
C ALA A 55 12.91 14.18 -0.12
N GLN A 56 12.75 13.72 -1.37
CA GLN A 56 12.32 14.56 -2.49
C GLN A 56 10.79 14.70 -2.59
N GLN A 57 10.04 13.65 -2.25
CA GLN A 57 8.62 13.53 -2.59
C GLN A 57 7.70 13.48 -1.36
N CYS A 58 8.22 13.27 -0.15
CA CYS A 58 7.40 13.00 1.04
C CYS A 58 7.74 13.88 2.24
N ALA A 59 9.03 14.17 2.47
CA ALA A 59 9.52 14.78 3.71
C ALA A 59 9.00 16.19 3.97
N SER A 60 8.65 16.96 2.93
CA SER A 60 8.08 18.31 3.07
C SER A 60 6.76 18.32 3.84
N CYS A 61 6.00 17.22 3.80
CA CYS A 61 4.76 17.06 4.57
C CYS A 61 4.95 16.15 5.79
N HIS A 62 5.66 15.03 5.63
CA HIS A 62 5.73 13.97 6.65
C HIS A 62 6.92 14.07 7.61
N GLY A 63 7.80 15.07 7.43
CA GLY A 63 9.04 15.23 8.21
C GLY A 63 10.15 14.29 7.74
N GLU A 64 11.42 14.65 7.96
CA GLU A 64 12.58 13.89 7.46
C GLU A 64 12.68 12.47 8.01
N LYS A 65 12.13 12.23 9.20
CA LYS A 65 12.13 10.94 9.91
C LYS A 65 10.72 10.34 10.00
N GLY A 66 9.75 10.86 9.22
CA GLY A 66 8.36 10.43 9.28
C GLY A 66 7.64 10.84 10.57
N GLU A 67 8.15 11.84 11.28
CA GLU A 67 7.60 12.37 12.54
C GLU A 67 6.29 13.17 12.36
N GLY A 68 5.91 13.45 11.12
CA GLY A 68 4.73 14.22 10.75
C GLY A 68 4.99 15.73 10.70
N GLY A 69 3.96 16.49 10.38
CA GLY A 69 4.01 17.93 10.26
C GLY A 69 2.73 18.43 9.62
N LEU A 70 2.80 18.86 8.36
CA LEU A 70 1.61 19.12 7.54
C LEU A 70 0.87 17.83 7.21
N GLY A 71 1.62 16.77 6.90
CA GLY A 71 1.11 15.42 6.69
C GLY A 71 1.14 14.59 7.97
N ASP A 72 0.41 13.47 7.94
CA ASP A 72 0.35 12.54 9.05
C ASP A 72 1.72 11.99 9.45
N ARG A 73 1.88 11.68 10.73
CA ARG A 73 3.07 10.98 11.22
C ARG A 73 3.09 9.53 10.73
N LEU A 74 4.19 9.13 10.11
CA LEU A 74 4.37 7.80 9.51
C LEU A 74 5.16 6.84 10.40
N ALA A 75 5.94 7.35 11.36
CA ALA A 75 6.79 6.56 12.24
C ALA A 75 6.61 6.87 13.73
N GLY A 76 6.95 5.90 14.58
CA GLY A 76 6.82 5.99 16.04
C GLY A 76 5.45 5.54 16.57
N GLY A 77 5.31 5.50 17.89
CA GLY A 77 4.08 5.08 18.57
C GLY A 77 3.99 3.60 18.92
N GLN A 78 5.07 2.85 18.74
CA GLN A 78 5.19 1.47 19.18
C GLN A 78 4.83 1.36 20.66
N GLY A 79 3.97 0.40 21.01
CA GLY A 79 3.48 0.19 22.38
C GLY A 79 2.42 1.17 22.87
N THR A 80 2.05 2.21 22.11
CA THR A 80 1.11 3.25 22.59
C THR A 80 -0.37 2.94 22.33
N ILE A 81 -0.69 1.96 21.47
CA ILE A 81 -2.07 1.70 21.00
C ILE A 81 -3.05 1.41 22.16
N GLY A 82 -2.58 0.77 23.23
CA GLY A 82 -3.38 0.48 24.42
C GLY A 82 -3.37 1.57 25.50
N THR A 83 -2.77 2.72 25.24
CA THR A 83 -2.65 3.82 26.21
C THR A 83 -3.76 4.85 26.01
N ALA A 84 -3.93 5.77 26.98
CA ALA A 84 -4.91 6.86 26.89
C ALA A 84 -4.66 7.83 25.73
N ARG A 85 -3.43 7.89 25.20
CA ARG A 85 -3.04 8.75 24.08
C ARG A 85 -2.33 7.92 23.02
N PRO A 86 -3.08 7.09 22.26
CA PRO A 86 -2.48 6.21 21.28
C PRO A 86 -1.93 7.00 20.10
N ILE A 87 -0.74 6.59 19.67
CA ILE A 87 0.02 7.23 18.61
C ILE A 87 0.01 6.25 17.43
N ARG A 88 -0.98 6.40 16.53
CA ARG A 88 -1.23 5.51 15.39
C ARG A 88 -0.38 5.89 14.19
N THR A 89 0.36 4.94 13.63
CA THR A 89 1.21 5.08 12.45
C THR A 89 1.20 3.80 11.63
N VAL A 90 1.95 3.81 10.52
CA VAL A 90 2.28 2.61 9.78
C VAL A 90 2.84 1.52 10.71
N GLY A 91 3.92 1.81 11.45
CA GLY A 91 4.57 0.78 12.28
C GLY A 91 3.84 0.42 13.58
N SER A 92 3.01 1.32 14.13
CA SER A 92 2.32 1.04 15.40
C SER A 92 0.92 0.44 15.23
N TYR A 93 0.24 0.73 14.12
CA TYR A 93 -1.19 0.43 13.97
C TYR A 93 -1.51 -0.40 12.74
N TRP A 94 -0.86 -0.18 11.59
CA TRP A 94 -1.29 -0.83 10.34
C TRP A 94 -0.99 -2.34 10.36
N PRO A 95 -1.91 -3.21 9.87
CA PRO A 95 -1.75 -4.66 9.97
C PRO A 95 -0.99 -5.31 8.81
N TYR A 96 -0.88 -4.65 7.65
CA TYR A 96 -0.33 -5.24 6.43
C TYR A 96 0.53 -4.26 5.64
N THR A 97 1.68 -4.71 5.16
CA THR A 97 2.59 -3.95 4.30
C THR A 97 2.09 -3.78 2.86
N PRO A 98 1.35 -4.72 2.23
CA PRO A 98 0.77 -4.45 0.91
C PRO A 98 -0.18 -3.26 0.89
N THR A 99 -0.91 -3.00 2.00
CA THR A 99 -1.78 -1.82 2.12
C THR A 99 -0.99 -0.51 2.13
N LEU A 100 0.22 -0.50 2.69
CA LEU A 100 1.12 0.67 2.60
C LEU A 100 1.51 0.94 1.15
N PHE A 101 1.94 -0.09 0.42
CA PHE A 101 2.32 0.03 -0.98
C PHE A 101 1.14 0.49 -1.85
N ASP A 102 -0.03 -0.13 -1.68
CA ASP A 102 -1.27 0.22 -2.39
C ASP A 102 -1.61 1.70 -2.24
N TYR A 103 -1.62 2.17 -0.99
CA TYR A 103 -1.93 3.56 -0.69
C TYR A 103 -0.91 4.53 -1.28
N ILE A 104 0.39 4.23 -1.16
CA ILE A 104 1.45 5.08 -1.73
C ILE A 104 1.27 5.14 -3.26
N ARG A 105 1.15 4.00 -3.93
CA ARG A 105 0.98 3.92 -5.39
C ARG A 105 -0.24 4.70 -5.88
N ARG A 106 -1.38 4.50 -5.23
CA ARG A 106 -2.68 5.03 -5.68
C ARG A 106 -2.87 6.51 -5.34
N ALA A 107 -2.36 6.95 -4.18
CA ALA A 107 -2.76 8.23 -3.59
C ALA A 107 -1.60 9.20 -3.33
N MET A 108 -0.34 8.74 -3.33
CA MET A 108 0.82 9.57 -3.01
C MET A 108 1.75 9.77 -4.22
N PRO A 109 2.54 10.87 -4.24
CA PRO A 109 2.42 12.06 -3.41
C PRO A 109 1.05 12.75 -3.59
N GLN A 110 0.54 13.43 -2.55
CA GLN A 110 -0.83 13.98 -2.57
C GLN A 110 -1.08 14.97 -3.72
N ASN A 111 -0.04 15.70 -4.15
CA ASN A 111 -0.09 16.64 -5.27
C ASN A 111 0.10 15.99 -6.65
N ALA A 112 0.55 14.72 -6.69
CA ALA A 112 0.75 13.97 -7.92
C ALA A 112 0.52 12.45 -7.70
N PRO A 113 -0.71 12.00 -7.40
CA PRO A 113 -0.99 10.58 -7.21
C PRO A 113 -0.63 9.74 -8.45
N GLN A 114 -0.17 8.50 -8.25
CA GLN A 114 0.27 7.59 -9.32
C GLN A 114 1.44 8.11 -10.18
N SER A 115 2.22 9.08 -9.67
CA SER A 115 3.40 9.60 -10.39
C SER A 115 4.69 8.81 -10.16
N LEU A 116 4.76 7.99 -9.11
CA LEU A 116 5.92 7.15 -8.80
C LEU A 116 5.90 5.85 -9.60
N SER A 117 7.09 5.35 -9.98
CA SER A 117 7.20 4.00 -10.54
C SER A 117 6.98 2.94 -9.46
N ASP A 118 6.63 1.72 -9.87
CA ASP A 118 6.41 0.61 -8.94
C ASP A 118 7.68 0.32 -8.09
N GLU A 119 8.89 0.46 -8.65
CA GLU A 119 10.16 0.32 -7.91
C GLU A 119 10.35 1.44 -6.87
N ASP A 120 10.01 2.69 -7.20
CA ASP A 120 10.09 3.79 -6.24
C ASP A 120 9.05 3.65 -5.13
N VAL A 121 7.86 3.09 -5.43
CA VAL A 121 6.87 2.75 -4.39
C VAL A 121 7.39 1.63 -3.48
N TYR A 122 8.04 0.58 -4.03
CA TYR A 122 8.70 -0.44 -3.20
C TYR A 122 9.76 0.18 -2.31
N ALA A 123 10.60 1.06 -2.88
CA ALA A 123 11.70 1.69 -2.18
C ALA A 123 11.19 2.55 -1.02
N VAL A 124 10.22 3.44 -1.26
CA VAL A 124 9.62 4.28 -0.20
C VAL A 124 8.91 3.43 0.84
N SER A 125 8.21 2.37 0.44
CA SER A 125 7.61 1.41 1.39
C SER A 125 8.68 0.79 2.29
N ALA A 126 9.79 0.31 1.72
CA ALA A 126 10.92 -0.24 2.48
C ALA A 126 11.50 0.80 3.45
N TYR A 127 11.66 2.05 3.03
CA TYR A 127 12.17 3.12 3.89
C TYR A 127 11.22 3.46 5.04
N VAL A 128 9.90 3.54 4.81
CA VAL A 128 8.91 3.77 5.89
C VAL A 128 8.90 2.60 6.88
N LEU A 129 9.09 1.37 6.42
CA LEU A 129 9.26 0.20 7.29
C LEU A 129 10.56 0.27 8.08
N ASN A 130 11.66 0.74 7.48
CA ASN A 130 12.93 0.96 8.16
C ASN A 130 12.84 2.04 9.24
N LEU A 131 12.16 3.17 8.98
CA LEU A 131 11.88 4.21 9.99
C LEU A 131 11.13 3.66 11.21
N ASN A 132 10.39 2.57 11.04
CA ASN A 132 9.66 1.88 12.10
C ASN A 132 10.41 0.66 12.68
N GLY A 133 11.66 0.44 12.28
CA GLY A 133 12.49 -0.67 12.78
C GLY A 133 12.04 -2.06 12.32
N LEU A 134 11.28 -2.15 11.22
CA LEU A 134 10.71 -3.41 10.73
C LEU A 134 11.61 -4.13 9.71
N VAL A 135 12.53 -3.39 9.07
CA VAL A 135 13.53 -3.92 8.14
C VAL A 135 14.87 -3.21 8.32
N GLY A 136 15.98 -3.88 7.97
CA GLY A 136 17.33 -3.34 8.05
C GLY A 136 17.61 -2.21 7.05
N ALA A 137 18.64 -1.41 7.28
CA ALA A 137 18.99 -0.26 6.44
C ALA A 137 19.52 -0.65 5.03
N ASP A 138 19.96 -1.89 4.89
CA ASP A 138 20.47 -2.52 3.66
C ASP A 138 19.41 -3.40 2.96
N ALA A 139 18.18 -3.45 3.48
CA ALA A 139 17.13 -4.28 2.92
C ALA A 139 16.67 -3.79 1.53
N THR A 140 16.36 -4.75 0.66
CA THR A 140 15.66 -4.56 -0.61
C THR A 140 14.40 -5.40 -0.59
N LEU A 141 13.25 -4.77 -0.87
CA LEU A 141 11.95 -5.43 -0.88
C LEU A 141 11.41 -5.54 -2.30
N ASP A 142 10.88 -6.71 -2.63
CA ASP A 142 10.10 -7.06 -3.80
C ASP A 142 8.68 -7.49 -3.37
N ALA A 143 7.85 -7.93 -4.32
CA ALA A 143 6.48 -8.36 -4.05
C ALA A 143 6.40 -9.41 -2.92
N LYS A 144 7.30 -10.40 -2.96
CA LYS A 144 7.29 -11.53 -2.03
C LYS A 144 7.76 -11.11 -0.64
N SER A 145 8.88 -10.42 -0.56
CA SER A 145 9.50 -10.01 0.71
C SER A 145 8.71 -8.89 1.39
N LEU A 146 8.10 -7.96 0.63
CA LEU A 146 7.20 -6.95 1.18
C LEU A 146 6.02 -7.63 1.88
N ALA A 147 5.30 -8.54 1.20
CA ALA A 147 4.13 -9.24 1.76
C ALA A 147 4.48 -10.16 2.94
N ALA A 148 5.74 -10.59 3.04
CA ALA A 148 6.22 -11.43 4.14
C ALA A 148 6.47 -10.67 5.45
N VAL A 149 6.62 -9.34 5.42
CA VAL A 149 6.84 -8.54 6.64
C VAL A 149 5.63 -8.64 7.57
N LYS A 150 5.84 -9.19 8.77
CA LYS A 150 4.78 -9.26 9.80
C LYS A 150 4.72 -7.94 10.58
N MET A 151 3.68 -7.15 10.35
CA MET A 151 3.43 -5.92 11.11
C MET A 151 3.11 -6.21 12.59
N PRO A 152 3.55 -5.35 13.54
CA PRO A 152 3.33 -5.58 14.97
C PRO A 152 1.86 -5.68 15.39
N ASN A 153 0.97 -4.96 14.69
CA ASN A 153 -0.46 -4.90 15.02
C ASN A 153 -1.33 -5.83 14.15
N ARG A 154 -0.71 -6.76 13.39
CA ARG A 154 -1.39 -7.66 12.43
C ARG A 154 -2.58 -8.42 13.02
N ASP A 155 -2.43 -8.90 14.25
CA ASP A 155 -3.38 -9.82 14.90
C ASP A 155 -4.35 -9.09 15.86
N ARG A 156 -4.42 -7.76 15.80
CA ARG A 156 -5.19 -6.91 16.73
C ARG A 156 -6.45 -6.28 16.12
N PHE A 157 -6.78 -6.64 14.89
CA PHE A 157 -8.02 -6.25 14.23
C PHE A 157 -8.96 -7.45 14.21
N VAL A 158 -10.19 -7.24 14.67
CA VAL A 158 -11.25 -8.26 14.72
C VAL A 158 -12.47 -7.76 13.95
N GLY A 159 -13.30 -8.70 13.48
CA GLY A 159 -14.60 -8.35 12.93
C GLY A 159 -15.46 -7.62 13.97
N ASP A 160 -16.43 -6.85 13.49
CA ASP A 160 -17.38 -6.19 14.40
C ASP A 160 -18.19 -7.25 15.14
N ALA A 161 -17.95 -7.36 16.45
CA ALA A 161 -18.61 -8.33 17.32
C ALA A 161 -19.94 -7.80 17.88
N ARG A 162 -20.41 -6.62 17.46
CA ARG A 162 -21.72 -6.12 17.88
C ARG A 162 -22.84 -6.89 17.18
N PRO A 163 -23.94 -7.19 17.89
CA PRO A 163 -24.30 -6.68 19.22
C PRO A 163 -23.75 -7.46 20.44
N ASP A 164 -22.96 -8.51 20.24
CA ASP A 164 -22.59 -9.49 21.29
C ASP A 164 -21.63 -8.95 22.37
N VAL A 165 -20.95 -7.84 22.10
CA VAL A 165 -20.16 -7.07 23.09
C VAL A 165 -20.92 -5.83 23.55
N LYS A 166 -21.21 -5.78 24.86
CA LYS A 166 -21.79 -4.60 25.52
C LYS A 166 -20.73 -3.50 25.66
N LYS A 167 -21.17 -2.24 25.62
CA LYS A 167 -20.33 -1.04 25.78
C LYS A 167 -19.59 -1.03 27.11
#